data_AF-A0A7C5W2T3-F1
#
_entry.id   AF-A0A7C5W2T3-F1
#
_cell.length_a   1.000
_cell.length_b   1.000
_cell.length_c   1.000
_cell.angle_alpha   90.00
_cell.angle_beta   90.00
_cell.angle_gamma   90.00
#
_symmetry.space_group_name_H-M   'P 1'
#
loop_
_entity.id
_entity.type
_entity.pdbx_description
1 polymer ?
#
loop_
_entity_poly.entity_id
_entity_poly.type
_entity_poly.pdbx_seq_one_letter_code
_entity_poly.pdbx_strand_id
1 'polypeptide(L)'
;MPKNTPEQLREVVINIFQKSDIDIAVISPSFKRRRIIDIQSDLAKASAKYLSVVEPVGYSSDDYKSAKMETLLGEIKKSGRILYSRTK
;
A
#
# COMPACT_ATOMS: atom_id res chain seq x y z
N MET A 1 7.01 0.66 30.30
CA MET A 1 7.11 0.83 28.83
C MET A 1 7.60 -0.49 28.25
N PRO A 2 7.06 -0.99 27.12
CA PRO A 2 6.90 -0.25 25.86
C PRO A 2 5.45 -0.04 25.42
N LYS A 3 5.25 1.06 24.68
CA LYS A 3 4.04 1.38 23.92
C LYS A 3 4.17 0.70 22.55
N ASN A 4 3.32 -0.26 22.25
CA ASN A 4 3.14 -0.77 20.90
C ASN A 4 1.65 -0.73 20.56
N THR A 5 1.16 0.43 20.14
CA THR A 5 -0.09 0.49 19.37
C THR A 5 0.28 0.38 17.90
N PRO A 6 -0.19 -0.64 17.16
CA PRO A 6 -0.03 -0.69 15.72
C PRO A 6 -0.81 0.50 15.13
N GLU A 7 -0.08 1.50 14.64
CA GLU A 7 -0.71 2.62 13.95
C GLU A 7 -1.43 2.12 12.70
N GLN A 8 -2.69 2.53 12.61
CA GLN A 8 -3.70 1.99 11.73
C GLN A 8 -3.38 2.24 10.27
N LEU A 9 -3.23 1.14 9.52
CA LEU A 9 -3.17 1.09 8.05
C LEU A 9 -4.30 1.93 7.46
N ARG A 10 -3.98 2.74 6.45
CA ARG A 10 -4.96 3.51 5.70
C ARG A 10 -4.88 3.07 4.24
N GLU A 11 -6.05 2.83 3.67
CA GLU A 11 -6.37 2.53 2.27
C GLU A 11 -5.57 1.42 1.57
N VAL A 12 -6.32 0.43 1.07
CA VAL A 12 -5.82 -0.73 0.31
C VAL A 12 -6.57 -0.76 -1.02
N VAL A 13 -5.89 -0.60 -2.16
CA VAL A 13 -6.54 -0.53 -3.49
C VAL A 13 -5.94 -1.56 -4.47
N ILE A 14 -6.79 -2.36 -5.15
CA ILE A 14 -6.40 -3.51 -6.01
C ILE A 14 -6.37 -3.21 -7.52
N ASN A 15 -5.39 -3.73 -8.26
CA ASN A 15 -5.42 -4.02 -9.72
C ASN A 15 -4.88 -5.46 -10.04
N ILE A 16 -5.15 -6.08 -11.20
CA ILE A 16 -4.87 -7.54 -11.45
C ILE A 16 -4.06 -7.78 -12.75
N PHE A 17 -2.79 -8.23 -12.71
CA PHE A 17 -2.02 -8.77 -13.87
C PHE A 17 -0.88 -9.78 -13.48
N GLN A 18 -0.79 -10.91 -14.20
CA GLN A 18 -0.13 -12.20 -13.84
C GLN A 18 1.31 -12.25 -13.25
N LYS A 19 1.44 -13.22 -12.32
CA LYS A 19 2.51 -13.70 -11.39
C LYS A 19 2.41 -13.17 -9.95
N SER A 20 1.84 -11.99 -9.76
CA SER A 20 0.96 -11.68 -8.64
C SER A 20 -0.43 -11.48 -9.28
N ASP A 21 -1.50 -12.06 -8.76
CA ASP A 21 -2.82 -11.82 -9.37
C ASP A 21 -3.36 -10.43 -8.97
N ILE A 22 -2.76 -9.76 -7.99
CA ILE A 22 -3.34 -8.60 -7.32
C ILE A 22 -2.25 -7.60 -6.89
N ASP A 23 -2.10 -6.50 -7.62
CA ASP A 23 -1.38 -5.29 -7.19
C ASP A 23 -2.15 -4.60 -6.07
N ILE A 24 -1.50 -4.29 -4.95
CA ILE A 24 -2.13 -3.65 -3.80
C ILE A 24 -1.37 -2.36 -3.44
N ALA A 25 -1.99 -1.19 -3.62
CA ALA A 25 -1.48 0.03 -3.02
C ALA A 25 -1.88 0.11 -1.53
N VAL A 26 -0.92 0.30 -0.62
CA VAL A 26 -1.15 0.54 0.81
C VAL A 26 -0.79 2.00 1.12
N ILE A 27 -1.77 2.84 1.49
CA ILE A 27 -1.59 4.29 1.61
C ILE A 27 -1.57 4.75 3.07
N SER A 28 -0.40 4.76 3.72
CA SER A 28 -0.30 5.12 5.15
C SER A 28 0.42 6.45 5.41
N PRO A 29 -0.10 7.34 6.29
CA PRO A 29 0.64 8.49 6.79
C PRO A 29 1.98 8.11 7.45
N SER A 30 2.07 6.91 8.03
CA SER A 30 3.31 6.41 8.66
C SER A 30 4.44 6.13 7.67
N PHE A 31 4.14 6.11 6.36
CA PHE A 31 5.16 5.97 5.31
C PHE A 31 5.81 7.29 4.92
N LYS A 32 5.31 8.43 5.41
CA LYS A 32 5.89 9.74 5.14
C LYS A 32 7.36 9.79 5.61
N ARG A 33 8.25 10.23 4.71
CA ARG A 33 9.72 10.33 4.93
C ARG A 33 10.42 8.99 5.19
N ARG A 34 9.75 7.85 5.02
CA ARG A 34 10.41 6.54 5.04
C ARG A 34 10.98 6.22 3.67
N ARG A 35 12.09 5.47 3.63
CA ARG A 35 12.63 4.98 2.36
C ARG A 35 11.75 3.86 1.83
N ILE A 36 11.59 3.81 0.51
CA ILE A 36 10.76 2.79 -0.15
C ILE A 36 11.21 1.37 0.21
N ILE A 37 12.52 1.12 0.32
CA ILE A 37 13.06 -0.20 0.69
C ILE A 37 12.62 -0.65 2.10
N ASP A 38 12.52 0.28 3.05
CA ASP A 38 12.12 -0.03 4.42
C ASP A 38 10.61 -0.32 4.48
N ILE A 39 9.82 0.44 3.73
CA ILE A 39 8.37 0.23 3.59
C ILE A 39 8.10 -1.14 2.96
N GLN A 40 8.75 -1.44 1.83
CA GLN A 40 8.55 -2.72 1.14
C GLN A 40 9.05 -3.91 1.96
N SER A 41 10.13 -3.75 2.75
CA SER A 41 10.57 -4.79 3.67
C SER A 41 9.51 -5.11 4.73
N ASP A 42 8.86 -4.10 5.30
CA ASP A 42 7.80 -4.30 6.30
C ASP A 42 6.55 -4.93 5.67
N LEU A 43 6.15 -4.47 4.48
CA LEU A 43 5.02 -5.06 3.76
C LEU A 43 5.30 -6.52 3.39
N ALA A 44 6.49 -6.84 2.88
CA ALA A 44 6.86 -8.21 2.56
C ALA A 44 6.84 -9.14 3.78
N LYS A 45 7.27 -8.65 4.95
CA LYS A 45 7.16 -9.41 6.22
C LYS A 45 5.70 -9.62 6.61
N ALA A 46 4.86 -8.60 6.48
CA ALA A 46 3.45 -8.66 6.84
C ALA A 46 2.63 -9.55 5.88
N SER A 47 2.99 -9.60 4.60
CA SER A 47 2.30 -10.36 3.56
C SER A 47 3.03 -11.64 3.15
N ALA A 48 4.04 -12.09 3.88
CA ALA A 48 4.95 -13.18 3.48
C ALA A 48 4.24 -14.45 2.98
N LYS A 49 3.10 -14.81 3.58
CA LYS A 49 2.29 -15.98 3.21
C LYS A 49 1.51 -15.83 1.90
N TYR A 50 1.41 -14.60 1.39
CA TYR A 50 0.56 -14.21 0.27
C TYR A 50 1.36 -13.61 -0.90
N LEU A 51 2.69 -13.50 -0.80
CA LEU A 51 3.54 -12.87 -1.82
C LEU A 51 3.47 -13.53 -3.21
N SER A 52 2.98 -14.77 -3.30
CA SER A 52 2.72 -15.44 -4.59
C SER A 52 1.39 -15.02 -5.25
N VAL A 53 0.58 -14.21 -4.57
CA VAL A 53 -0.78 -13.83 -4.99
C VAL A 53 -0.93 -12.31 -5.01
N VAL A 54 -0.38 -11.62 -4.00
CA VAL A 54 -0.52 -10.17 -3.84
C VAL A 54 0.83 -9.48 -3.88
N GLU A 55 0.85 -8.30 -4.50
CA GLU A 55 2.00 -7.42 -4.57
C GLU A 55 1.70 -6.09 -3.87
N PRO A 56 1.98 -5.98 -2.56
CA PRO A 56 1.76 -4.75 -1.82
C PRO A 56 2.86 -3.73 -2.10
N VAL A 57 2.45 -2.51 -2.45
CA VAL A 57 3.32 -1.35 -2.62
C VAL A 57 2.87 -0.24 -1.70
N GLY A 58 3.77 0.19 -0.81
CA GLY A 58 3.47 1.21 0.18
C GLY A 58 3.71 2.63 -0.32
N TYR A 59 2.74 3.50 -0.07
CA TYR A 59 2.74 4.91 -0.44
C TYR A 59 2.32 5.79 0.75
N SER A 60 2.88 6.99 0.85
CA SER A 60 2.38 7.98 1.80
C SER A 60 1.08 8.61 1.31
N SER A 61 0.35 9.26 2.21
CA SER A 61 -0.83 10.05 1.82
C SER A 61 -0.48 11.19 0.85
N ASP A 62 0.75 11.69 0.88
CA ASP A 62 1.20 12.75 -0.03
C ASP A 62 1.43 12.16 -1.43
N ASP A 63 2.05 10.98 -1.53
CA ASP A 63 2.25 10.25 -2.79
C ASP A 63 0.91 9.98 -3.50
N TYR A 64 -0.09 9.49 -2.76
CA TYR A 64 -1.42 9.22 -3.30
C TYR A 64 -2.13 10.48 -3.82
N LYS A 65 -1.96 11.61 -3.13
CA LYS A 65 -2.52 12.89 -3.57
C LYS A 65 -1.86 13.38 -4.86
N SER A 66 -0.53 13.27 -4.95
CA SER A 66 0.25 13.73 -6.10
C SER A 66 0.42 12.70 -7.22
N ALA A 67 -0.19 11.52 -7.11
CA ALA A 67 -0.04 10.43 -8.07
C ALA A 67 -0.45 10.89 -9.49
N LYS A 68 0.48 10.75 -10.44
CA LYS A 68 0.22 11.01 -11.86
C LYS A 68 -0.44 9.79 -12.50
N MET A 69 -1.29 10.00 -13.50
CA MET A 69 -2.09 8.94 -14.13
C MET A 69 -1.23 7.86 -14.77
N GLU A 70 -0.09 8.22 -15.33
CA GLU A 70 0.88 7.31 -15.95
C GLU A 70 1.65 6.41 -14.98
N THR A 71 1.40 6.50 -13.67
CA THR A 71 2.05 5.66 -12.64
C THR A 71 1.13 4.52 -12.19
N LEU A 72 1.70 3.43 -11.67
CA LEU A 72 0.92 2.34 -11.06
C LEU A 72 -0.09 2.88 -10.02
N LEU A 73 0.34 3.77 -9.13
CA LEU A 73 -0.52 4.39 -8.13
C LEU A 73 -1.63 5.25 -8.77
N GLY A 74 -1.34 5.91 -9.90
CA GLY A 74 -2.32 6.65 -10.68
C GLY A 74 -3.41 5.76 -11.27
N GLU A 75 -3.02 4.66 -11.90
CA GLU A 75 -3.97 3.68 -12.47
C GLU A 75 -4.80 2.99 -11.37
N ILE A 76 -4.17 2.63 -10.26
CA ILE A 76 -4.85 2.10 -9.07
C ILE A 76 -5.85 3.13 -8.51
N LYS A 77 -5.46 4.40 -8.40
CA LYS A 77 -6.34 5.49 -7.93
C LYS A 77 -7.53 5.72 -8.86
N LYS A 78 -7.34 5.55 -10.17
CA LYS A 78 -8.37 5.79 -11.20
C LYS A 78 -9.36 4.64 -11.33
N SER A 79 -8.88 3.39 -11.28
CA SER A 79 -9.67 2.21 -11.68
C SER A 79 -9.76 1.13 -10.60
N GLY A 80 -8.96 1.22 -9.56
CA GLY A 80 -8.89 0.22 -8.51
C GLY A 80 -10.09 0.25 -7.56
N ARG A 81 -10.16 -0.76 -6.69
CA ARG A 81 -11.22 -0.91 -5.70
C ARG A 81 -10.68 -0.75 -4.29
N ILE A 82 -11.36 0.03 -3.46
CA ILE A 82 -11.04 0.16 -2.03
C ILE A 82 -11.41 -1.14 -1.30
N LEU A 83 -10.42 -1.83 -0.73
CA LEU A 83 -10.64 -3.01 0.11
C LEU A 83 -10.85 -2.68 1.59
N TYR A 84 -10.20 -1.62 2.04
CA TYR A 84 -10.22 -1.19 3.42
C TYR A 84 -10.02 0.30 3.46
N SER A 85 -10.84 1.01 4.22
CA SER A 85 -10.62 2.40 4.57
C SER A 85 -10.95 2.59 6.05
N ARG A 86 -10.11 3.36 6.73
CA ARG A 86 -10.41 3.84 8.08
C ARG A 86 -10.61 5.34 7.97
N THR A 87 -11.83 5.73 7.63
CA THR A 87 -12.28 7.10 7.82
C THR A 87 -12.23 7.43 9.31
N LYS A 88 -11.77 8.64 9.62
CA LYS A 88 -12.00 9.21 10.95
C LYS A 88 -13.49 9.44 11.16
#